data_AF-A0A0L0VZC0-F1
#
_entry.id   AF-A0A0L0VZC0-F1
#
_cell.length_a   1.000
_cell.length_b   1.000
_cell.length_c   1.000
_cell.angle_alpha   90.00
_cell.angle_beta   90.00
_cell.angle_gamma   90.00
#
_symmetry.space_group_name_H-M   'P 1'
#
loop_
_entity.id
_entity.type
_entity.pdbx_description
1 polymer ?
#
loop_
_entity_poly.entity_id
_entity_poly.type
_entity_poly.pdbx_seq_one_letter_code
_entity_poly.pdbx_strand_id
1 'polypeptide(L)'
;MGRDDSSAPSRSNSRKKKTCTVGHVDDDSEDKTIASNINPKLSDEAELKNAIRVHKNQQSQSYAYYDLPILSEKTDKHGRKMSAYPCKTCGQDINWPTDETSPTNLNKHILNCHQRERDSQGTQKLADVGISGTGDIDPREVPQLCAIWCAQAARPFAALGDPSHQGIIHPVVLKNLPSQRTVSNGIAKLYTAVQESLIASLKKHQGAMYLA
;
A
#
# COMPACT_ATOMS: atom_id res chain seq x y z
N MET A 1 -39.17 -18.35 42.29
CA MET A 1 -38.34 -18.97 43.35
C MET A 1 -37.15 -19.60 42.64
N GLY A 2 -35.88 -19.28 42.82
CA GLY A 2 -35.15 -18.29 43.61
C GLY A 2 -33.68 -18.25 43.10
N ARG A 3 -33.05 -17.09 43.27
CA ARG A 3 -31.62 -16.70 43.38
C ARG A 3 -30.53 -17.71 42.97
N ASP A 4 -29.52 -17.23 42.23
CA ASP A 4 -28.22 -16.93 42.84
C ASP A 4 -27.36 -15.97 42.01
N ASP A 5 -26.84 -14.97 42.73
CA ASP A 5 -25.78 -14.04 42.37
C ASP A 5 -24.42 -14.75 42.32
N SER A 6 -23.54 -14.35 41.40
CA SER A 6 -22.09 -14.33 41.64
C SER A 6 -21.38 -13.40 40.66
N SER A 7 -20.58 -12.51 41.26
CA SER A 7 -19.91 -11.37 40.64
C SER A 7 -18.48 -11.65 40.13
N ALA A 8 -18.05 -10.75 39.23
CA ALA A 8 -16.70 -10.20 39.01
C ALA A 8 -15.65 -10.99 38.18
N PRO A 9 -14.66 -10.32 37.52
CA PRO A 9 -14.29 -8.91 37.66
C PRO A 9 -14.13 -8.09 36.35
N SER A 10 -14.20 -6.79 36.60
CA SER A 10 -13.85 -5.64 35.79
C SER A 10 -12.36 -5.56 35.42
N ARG A 11 -12.08 -5.12 34.19
CA ARG A 11 -10.81 -4.47 33.82
C ARG A 11 -11.08 -3.24 32.96
N SER A 12 -11.26 -2.11 33.63
CA SER A 12 -11.18 -0.77 33.07
C SER A 12 -9.71 -0.39 32.87
N ASN A 13 -9.31 -0.14 31.62
CA ASN A 13 -7.99 0.42 31.32
C ASN A 13 -8.04 1.95 31.48
N SER A 14 -7.59 2.40 32.64
CA SER A 14 -7.44 3.81 33.02
C SER A 14 -6.40 4.52 32.16
N ARG A 15 -6.85 5.44 31.28
CA ARG A 15 -5.99 6.44 30.63
C ARG A 15 -5.47 7.42 31.68
N LYS A 16 -4.19 7.35 32.04
CA LYS A 16 -3.51 8.38 32.83
C LYS A 16 -3.34 9.65 31.97
N LYS A 17 -4.23 10.63 32.16
CA LYS A 17 -3.98 12.04 31.82
C LYS A 17 -3.02 12.60 32.87
N LYS A 18 -1.83 13.06 32.46
CA LYS A 18 -0.97 13.92 33.27
C LYS A 18 -1.41 15.36 33.06
N THR A 19 -2.01 15.94 34.08
CA THR A 19 -2.34 17.37 34.17
C THR A 19 -1.18 18.04 34.91
N CYS A 20 -0.53 19.03 34.29
CA CYS A 20 0.50 19.84 34.94
C CYS A 20 -0.18 20.95 35.74
N THR A 21 0.17 21.03 37.02
CA THR A 21 -0.23 22.04 37.99
C THR A 21 0.44 23.38 37.68
N VAL A 22 -0.36 24.44 37.63
CA VAL A 22 0.08 25.83 37.52
C VAL A 22 0.55 26.30 38.91
N GLY A 23 1.78 26.78 38.98
CA GLY A 23 2.30 27.59 40.08
C GLY A 23 2.77 28.92 39.52
N HIS A 24 2.30 30.01 40.12
CA HIS A 24 2.57 31.40 39.77
C HIS A 24 3.58 31.96 40.79
N VAL A 25 4.68 32.55 40.32
CA VAL A 25 5.52 33.50 41.08
C VAL A 25 6.12 34.48 40.06
N ASP A 26 5.88 35.77 40.29
CA ASP A 26 6.41 36.92 39.55
C ASP A 26 7.91 37.15 39.86
N ASP A 27 8.70 37.62 38.88
CA ASP A 27 9.46 38.90 38.91
C ASP A 27 10.53 38.99 37.77
N ASP A 28 10.54 40.17 37.17
CA ASP A 28 11.49 40.95 36.33
C ASP A 28 12.60 40.39 35.39
N SER A 29 12.80 41.18 34.33
CA SER A 29 14.06 41.49 33.62
C SER A 29 14.61 40.63 32.44
N GLU A 30 14.47 41.25 31.26
CA GLU A 30 15.38 41.38 30.09
C GLU A 30 15.96 40.18 29.28
N ASP A 31 15.70 40.30 27.96
CA ASP A 31 16.43 39.86 26.76
C ASP A 31 17.23 38.55 26.78
N LYS A 32 16.65 37.50 26.20
CA LYS A 32 17.40 36.40 25.58
C LYS A 32 16.78 36.01 24.24
N THR A 33 17.34 36.60 23.19
CA THR A 33 17.56 36.00 21.87
C THR A 33 17.19 34.51 21.78
N ILE A 34 16.10 34.22 21.07
CA ILE A 34 15.67 32.87 20.73
C ILE A 34 16.71 32.28 19.77
N ALA A 35 17.65 31.51 20.32
CA ALA A 35 18.57 30.69 19.56
C ALA A 35 17.75 29.69 18.74
N SER A 36 17.65 29.96 17.45
CA SER A 36 17.00 29.13 16.47
C SER A 36 17.71 27.77 16.46
N ASN A 37 16.92 26.71 16.60
CA ASN A 37 17.36 25.32 16.61
C ASN A 37 17.84 24.93 15.19
N ILE A 38 19.05 25.37 14.82
CA ILE A 38 19.69 24.99 13.57
C ILE A 38 20.30 23.61 13.82
N ASN A 39 19.63 22.56 13.35
CA ASN A 39 20.23 21.22 13.25
C ASN A 39 21.61 21.37 12.59
N PRO A 40 22.69 20.88 13.22
CA PRO A 40 24.03 21.04 12.67
C PRO A 40 24.10 20.37 11.29
N LYS A 41 24.57 21.15 10.31
CA LYS A 41 24.77 20.79 8.91
C LYS A 41 25.65 19.53 8.83
N LEU A 42 25.02 18.37 8.71
CA LEU A 42 25.73 17.11 8.50
C LEU A 42 26.38 17.16 7.12
N SER A 43 27.66 16.82 7.07
CA SER A 43 28.41 16.66 5.82
C SER A 43 27.78 15.55 4.97
N ASP A 44 27.82 15.67 3.63
CA ASP A 44 27.30 14.68 2.68
C ASP A 44 27.76 13.24 3.00
N GLU A 45 29.00 13.09 3.49
CA GLU A 45 29.55 11.79 3.90
C GLU A 45 28.88 11.23 5.17
N ALA A 46 28.51 12.10 6.11
CA ALA A 46 27.80 11.70 7.33
C ALA A 46 26.35 11.28 7.02
N GLU A 47 25.71 11.95 6.06
CA GLU A 47 24.38 11.58 5.56
C GLU A 47 24.43 10.22 4.86
N LEU A 48 25.44 9.95 4.02
CA LEU A 48 25.63 8.64 3.39
C LEU A 48 25.87 7.53 4.44
N LYS A 49 26.72 7.78 5.45
CA LYS A 49 26.94 6.83 6.55
C LYS A 49 25.65 6.51 7.29
N ASN A 50 24.79 7.51 7.51
CA ASN A 50 23.49 7.29 8.11
C ASN A 50 22.55 6.47 7.21
N ALA A 51 22.49 6.76 5.91
CA ALA A 51 21.70 6.00 4.95
C ALA A 51 22.13 4.51 4.90
N ILE A 52 23.44 4.25 4.86
CA ILE A 52 24.00 2.90 4.94
C ILE A 52 23.59 2.21 6.25
N ARG A 53 23.65 2.92 7.38
CA ARG A 53 23.23 2.37 8.68
C ARG A 53 21.74 2.01 8.68
N VAL A 54 20.87 2.87 8.15
CA VAL A 54 19.42 2.62 8.06
C VAL A 54 19.14 1.41 7.16
N HIS A 55 19.81 1.32 6.01
CA HIS A 55 19.71 0.19 5.09
C HIS A 55 20.12 -1.13 5.77
N LYS A 56 21.30 -1.15 6.42
CA LYS A 56 21.80 -2.33 7.15
C LYS A 56 20.88 -2.77 8.29
N ASN A 57 20.28 -1.80 8.98
CA ASN A 57 19.32 -2.08 10.05
C ASN A 57 17.97 -2.61 9.52
N GLN A 58 17.73 -2.59 8.21
CA GLN A 58 16.53 -3.07 7.52
C GLN A 58 15.22 -2.65 8.21
N GLN A 59 15.15 -1.39 8.66
CA GLN A 59 13.98 -0.88 9.40
C GLN A 59 12.66 -0.94 8.61
N SER A 60 12.76 -1.11 7.28
CA SER A 60 11.63 -1.41 6.40
C SER A 60 12.01 -2.55 5.44
N GLN A 61 11.03 -3.39 5.10
CA GLN A 61 11.20 -4.45 4.10
C GLN A 61 11.57 -3.91 2.71
N SER A 62 11.29 -2.65 2.42
CA SER A 62 11.62 -2.01 1.14
C SER A 62 13.12 -2.02 0.83
N TYR A 63 13.98 -1.90 1.85
CA TYR A 63 15.43 -1.85 1.65
C TYR A 63 16.02 -3.16 1.13
N ALA A 64 15.32 -4.29 1.28
CA ALA A 64 15.77 -5.58 0.75
C ALA A 64 15.92 -5.58 -0.79
N TYR A 65 15.15 -4.74 -1.48
CA TYR A 65 15.10 -4.64 -2.95
C TYR A 65 16.19 -3.72 -3.53
N TYR A 66 16.99 -3.07 -2.69
CA TYR A 66 18.02 -2.13 -3.09
C TYR A 66 19.40 -2.58 -2.63
N ASP A 67 20.41 -2.23 -3.41
CA ASP A 67 21.81 -2.34 -2.98
C ASP A 67 22.16 -1.25 -1.96
N LEU A 68 23.39 -1.32 -1.45
CA LEU A 68 23.88 -0.33 -0.50
C LEU A 68 23.80 1.08 -1.10
N PRO A 69 23.36 2.08 -0.31
CA PRO A 69 23.25 3.44 -0.81
C PRO A 69 24.60 3.98 -1.28
N ILE A 70 24.59 4.74 -2.37
CA ILE A 70 25.75 5.44 -2.92
C ILE A 70 25.51 6.94 -2.93
N LEU A 71 26.59 7.73 -3.02
CA LEU A 71 26.49 9.17 -3.23
C LEU A 71 26.10 9.45 -4.68
N SER A 72 24.99 10.14 -4.87
CA SER A 72 24.53 10.60 -6.17
C SER A 72 25.28 11.86 -6.61
N GLU A 73 25.44 12.02 -7.92
CA GLU A 73 25.89 13.29 -8.50
C GLU A 73 24.80 14.38 -8.43
N LYS A 74 23.53 13.98 -8.21
CA LYS A 74 22.42 14.91 -8.10
C LYS A 74 22.37 15.56 -6.73
N THR A 75 22.10 16.87 -6.73
CA THR A 75 21.95 17.67 -5.51
C THR A 75 20.49 17.99 -5.20
N ASP A 76 20.19 18.15 -3.92
CA ASP A 76 18.91 18.66 -3.44
C ASP A 76 18.74 20.17 -3.70
N LYS A 77 17.57 20.70 -3.33
CA LYS A 77 17.23 22.13 -3.41
C LYS A 77 18.18 23.04 -2.60
N HIS A 78 19.00 22.45 -1.73
CA HIS A 78 19.98 23.13 -0.89
C HIS A 78 21.43 22.89 -1.36
N GLY A 79 21.63 22.27 -2.52
CA GLY A 79 22.95 22.00 -3.10
C GLY A 79 23.72 20.84 -2.44
N ARG A 80 23.07 20.03 -1.59
CA ARG A 80 23.67 18.85 -0.96
C ARG A 80 23.52 17.62 -1.83
N LYS A 81 24.52 16.75 -1.88
CA LYS A 81 24.43 15.51 -2.66
C LYS A 81 23.38 14.57 -2.05
N MET A 82 22.55 13.98 -2.91
CA MET A 82 21.57 12.99 -2.46
C MET A 82 22.21 11.61 -2.29
N SER A 83 21.62 10.78 -1.42
CA SER A 83 21.91 9.35 -1.43
C SER A 83 21.07 8.66 -2.51
N ALA A 84 21.67 7.85 -3.35
CA ALA A 84 20.97 7.01 -4.32
C ALA A 84 20.88 5.57 -3.83
N TYR A 85 19.71 4.96 -4.00
CA TYR A 85 19.45 3.56 -3.72
C TYR A 85 19.36 2.82 -5.07
N PRO A 86 20.37 2.01 -5.45
CA PRO A 86 20.34 1.26 -6.69
C PRO A 86 19.33 0.12 -6.57
N CYS A 87 18.38 0.03 -7.50
CA CYS A 87 17.41 -1.06 -7.53
C CYS A 87 18.06 -2.35 -8.06
N LYS A 88 17.94 -3.46 -7.31
CA LYS A 88 18.50 -4.76 -7.72
C LYS A 88 17.87 -5.34 -8.99
N THR A 89 16.61 -5.01 -9.25
CA THR A 89 15.86 -5.55 -10.39
C THR A 89 16.10 -4.77 -11.67
N CYS A 90 16.04 -3.44 -11.62
CA CYS A 90 16.13 -2.60 -12.83
C CYS A 90 17.39 -1.74 -12.92
N GLY A 91 18.28 -1.78 -11.93
CA GLY A 91 19.51 -0.99 -11.89
C GLY A 91 19.34 0.53 -11.81
N GLN A 92 18.10 1.04 -11.68
CA GLN A 92 17.89 2.49 -11.55
C GLN A 92 18.31 2.99 -10.18
N ASP A 93 19.05 4.09 -10.18
CA ASP A 93 19.39 4.86 -9.00
C ASP A 93 18.22 5.74 -8.54
N ILE A 94 17.63 5.37 -7.40
CA ILE A 94 16.53 6.12 -6.80
C ILE A 94 17.11 7.13 -5.82
N ASN A 95 17.12 8.40 -6.25
CA ASN A 95 17.64 9.49 -5.45
C ASN A 95 16.71 9.78 -4.28
N TRP A 96 17.30 9.85 -3.10
CA TRP A 96 16.64 10.05 -1.83
C TRP A 96 17.05 11.39 -1.24
N PRO A 97 16.11 12.35 -1.13
CA PRO A 97 16.34 13.62 -0.45
C PRO A 97 16.67 13.42 1.03
N THR A 98 17.53 14.26 1.57
CA THR A 98 18.00 14.15 2.96
C THR A 98 16.97 14.59 4.01
N ASP A 99 15.89 15.26 3.58
CA ASP A 99 14.73 15.60 4.40
C ASP A 99 13.67 14.47 4.45
N GLU A 100 13.73 13.50 3.54
CA GLU A 100 12.79 12.37 3.50
C GLU A 100 13.20 11.31 4.54
N THR A 101 12.29 11.03 5.49
CA THR A 101 12.48 9.99 6.51
C THR A 101 11.64 8.73 6.24
N SER A 102 10.75 8.77 5.25
CA SER A 102 9.73 7.74 5.00
C SER A 102 10.01 6.95 3.72
N PRO A 103 10.06 5.60 3.74
CA PRO A 103 10.40 4.73 2.59
C PRO A 103 9.36 4.74 1.44
N THR A 104 8.43 5.70 1.43
CA THR A 104 7.30 5.76 0.50
C THR A 104 7.76 5.86 -0.96
N ASN A 105 8.78 6.66 -1.25
CA ASN A 105 9.29 6.80 -2.63
C ASN A 105 9.97 5.52 -3.13
N LEU A 106 10.71 4.83 -2.25
CA LEU A 106 11.28 3.51 -2.54
C LEU A 106 10.16 2.48 -2.78
N ASN A 107 9.13 2.45 -1.93
CA ASN A 107 7.98 1.57 -2.12
C ASN A 107 7.24 1.82 -3.45
N LYS A 108 7.01 3.09 -3.81
CA LYS A 108 6.41 3.44 -5.11
C LYS A 108 7.26 2.92 -6.27
N HIS A 109 8.59 3.04 -6.18
CA HIS A 109 9.47 2.48 -7.18
C HIS A 109 9.37 0.95 -7.25
N ILE A 110 9.45 0.23 -6.12
CA ILE A 110 9.35 -1.23 -6.08
C ILE A 110 8.08 -1.71 -6.79
N LEU A 111 6.92 -1.12 -6.46
CA LEU A 111 5.64 -1.46 -7.08
C LEU A 111 5.66 -1.27 -8.60
N ASN A 112 6.16 -0.13 -9.07
CA ASN A 112 6.26 0.16 -10.50
C ASN A 112 7.32 -0.70 -11.20
N CYS A 113 8.43 -1.00 -10.53
CA CYS A 113 9.50 -1.83 -11.06
C CYS A 113 9.01 -3.25 -11.33
N HIS A 114 8.38 -3.88 -10.34
CA HIS A 114 7.76 -5.20 -10.51
C HIS A 114 6.60 -5.20 -11.51
N GLN A 115 5.87 -4.08 -11.66
CA GLN A 115 4.88 -3.99 -12.74
C GLN A 115 5.56 -4.05 -14.10
N ARG A 116 6.59 -3.22 -14.34
CA ARG A 116 7.33 -3.21 -15.62
C ARG A 116 8.01 -4.54 -15.91
N GLU A 117 8.57 -5.19 -14.89
CA GLU A 117 9.14 -6.52 -14.99
C GLU A 117 8.08 -7.54 -15.47
N ARG A 118 6.90 -7.54 -14.83
CA ARG A 118 5.77 -8.39 -15.23
C ARG A 118 5.21 -8.06 -16.62
N ASP A 119 5.27 -6.79 -17.03
CA ASP A 119 4.83 -6.38 -18.38
C ASP A 119 5.84 -6.83 -19.44
N SER A 120 7.13 -6.91 -19.09
CA SER A 120 8.22 -7.34 -19.99
C SER A 120 8.33 -8.86 -20.12
N GLN A 121 7.94 -9.62 -19.09
CA GLN A 121 7.97 -11.09 -19.08
C GLN A 121 6.86 -11.74 -19.93
N GLY A 122 5.98 -10.96 -20.56
CA GLY A 122 4.89 -11.47 -21.40
C GLY A 122 3.70 -12.00 -20.59
N THR A 123 2.69 -12.52 -21.28
CA THR A 123 1.52 -13.15 -20.67
C THR A 123 1.82 -14.62 -20.36
N GLN A 124 1.87 -14.97 -19.07
CA GLN A 124 1.91 -16.37 -18.63
C GLN A 124 0.53 -16.99 -18.87
N LYS A 125 0.45 -18.27 -19.27
CA LYS A 125 -0.83 -18.94 -19.54
C LYS A 125 -1.28 -19.77 -18.36
N LEU A 126 -2.59 -19.98 -18.23
CA LEU A 126 -3.14 -20.96 -17.27
C LEU A 126 -2.61 -22.40 -17.51
N ALA A 127 -2.28 -22.74 -18.76
CA ALA A 127 -1.65 -24.01 -19.10
C ALA A 127 -0.28 -24.20 -18.42
N ASP A 128 0.50 -23.12 -18.28
CA ASP A 128 1.83 -23.14 -17.66
C ASP A 128 1.76 -23.41 -16.16
N VAL A 129 0.61 -23.16 -15.53
CA VAL A 129 0.34 -23.50 -14.12
C VAL A 129 -0.41 -24.83 -13.95
N GLY A 130 -0.57 -25.61 -15.02
CA GLY A 130 -1.18 -26.94 -15.00
C GLY A 130 -2.71 -26.95 -15.14
N ILE A 131 -3.32 -25.85 -15.60
CA ILE A 131 -4.75 -25.76 -15.91
C ILE A 131 -4.93 -25.85 -17.43
N SER A 132 -5.35 -27.02 -17.92
CA SER A 132 -5.62 -27.26 -19.34
C SER A 132 -7.09 -27.05 -19.70
N GLY A 133 -7.39 -26.84 -20.99
CA GLY A 133 -8.76 -26.70 -21.48
C GLY A 133 -9.36 -25.30 -21.32
N THR A 134 -8.61 -24.38 -20.71
CA THR A 134 -8.86 -22.94 -20.81
C THR A 134 -8.21 -22.41 -22.08
N GLY A 135 -8.79 -21.37 -22.70
CA GLY A 135 -8.12 -20.62 -23.77
C GLY A 135 -6.81 -19.97 -23.29
N ASP A 136 -6.27 -19.07 -24.11
CA ASP A 136 -5.07 -18.31 -23.78
C ASP A 136 -5.39 -17.22 -22.74
N ILE A 137 -5.64 -17.65 -21.50
CA ILE A 137 -6.00 -16.78 -20.38
C ILE A 137 -4.77 -16.60 -19.51
N ASP A 138 -4.45 -15.34 -19.21
CA ASP A 138 -3.43 -15.00 -18.24
C ASP A 138 -3.97 -15.18 -16.81
N PRO A 139 -3.23 -15.84 -15.90
CA PRO A 139 -3.60 -15.93 -14.48
C PRO A 139 -3.98 -14.57 -13.85
N ARG A 140 -3.39 -13.47 -14.31
CA ARG A 140 -3.68 -12.09 -13.86
C ARG A 140 -5.09 -11.61 -14.22
N GLU A 141 -5.68 -12.15 -15.29
CA GLU A 141 -7.02 -11.78 -15.76
C GLU A 141 -8.12 -12.56 -15.05
N VAL A 142 -7.81 -13.71 -14.44
CA VAL A 142 -8.77 -14.57 -13.74
C VAL A 142 -9.62 -13.80 -12.71
N PRO A 143 -9.08 -12.92 -11.84
CA PRO A 143 -9.91 -12.15 -10.92
C PRO A 143 -10.95 -11.26 -11.61
N GLN A 144 -10.58 -10.64 -12.75
CA GLN A 144 -11.50 -9.79 -13.51
C GLN A 144 -12.55 -10.63 -14.21
N LEU A 145 -12.17 -11.76 -14.82
CA LEU A 145 -13.10 -12.70 -15.44
C LEU A 145 -14.10 -13.25 -14.41
N CYS A 146 -13.64 -13.59 -13.20
CA CYS A 146 -14.51 -13.99 -12.11
C CYS A 146 -15.48 -12.87 -11.70
N ALA A 147 -15.02 -11.62 -11.64
CA ALA A 147 -15.88 -10.47 -11.33
C ALA A 147 -16.95 -10.25 -12.42
N ILE A 148 -16.57 -10.33 -13.70
CA ILE A 148 -17.50 -10.22 -14.83
C ILE A 148 -18.53 -11.35 -14.79
N TRP A 149 -18.09 -12.59 -14.58
CA TRP A 149 -18.97 -13.75 -14.46
C TRP A 149 -19.97 -13.62 -13.30
N CYS A 150 -19.51 -13.12 -12.15
CA CYS A 150 -20.40 -12.84 -11.00
C CYS A 150 -21.40 -11.72 -11.32
N ALA A 151 -20.94 -10.62 -11.93
CA ALA A 151 -21.77 -9.46 -12.22
C ALA A 151 -22.82 -9.75 -13.31
N GLN A 152 -22.42 -10.39 -14.41
CA GLN A 152 -23.30 -10.66 -15.56
C GLN A 152 -24.46 -11.59 -15.22
N ALA A 153 -24.20 -12.61 -14.40
CA ALA A 153 -25.20 -13.62 -14.06
C ALA A 153 -25.75 -13.50 -12.64
N ALA A 154 -25.49 -12.36 -11.96
CA ALA A 154 -25.82 -12.12 -10.56
C ALA A 154 -25.43 -13.30 -9.63
N ARG A 155 -24.30 -13.95 -9.93
CA ARG A 155 -23.85 -15.14 -9.21
C ARG A 155 -23.19 -14.75 -7.89
N PRO A 156 -23.36 -15.57 -6.83
CA PRO A 156 -22.76 -15.27 -5.54
C PRO A 156 -21.23 -15.44 -5.62
N PHE A 157 -20.51 -14.33 -5.59
CA PHE A 157 -19.05 -14.34 -5.43
C PHE A 157 -18.61 -14.93 -4.08
N ALA A 158 -19.53 -15.01 -3.11
CA ALA A 158 -19.31 -15.69 -1.84
C ALA A 158 -18.96 -17.17 -1.97
N ALA A 159 -19.50 -17.86 -2.99
CA ALA A 159 -19.20 -19.27 -3.24
C ALA A 159 -17.71 -19.52 -3.51
N LEU A 160 -16.97 -18.52 -4.02
CA LEU A 160 -15.52 -18.65 -4.26
C LEU A 160 -14.70 -18.79 -2.98
N GLY A 161 -15.25 -18.30 -1.85
CA GLY A 161 -14.63 -18.41 -0.52
C GLY A 161 -15.22 -19.51 0.36
N ASP A 162 -16.24 -20.24 -0.10
CA ASP A 162 -16.90 -21.27 0.70
C ASP A 162 -16.05 -22.55 0.79
N PRO A 163 -15.71 -23.04 1.99
CA PRO A 163 -14.86 -24.23 2.13
C PRO A 163 -15.46 -25.50 1.51
N SER A 164 -16.78 -25.66 1.53
CA SER A 164 -17.45 -26.85 0.98
C SER A 164 -17.38 -26.85 -0.54
N HIS A 165 -17.61 -25.67 -1.15
CA HIS A 165 -17.42 -25.48 -2.58
C HIS A 165 -15.95 -25.64 -2.99
N GLN A 166 -15.01 -25.11 -2.19
CA GLN A 166 -13.58 -25.33 -2.45
C GLN A 166 -13.18 -26.80 -2.35
N GLY A 167 -13.80 -27.57 -1.44
CA GLY A 167 -13.52 -28.99 -1.24
C GLY A 167 -13.80 -29.89 -2.44
N ILE A 168 -14.61 -29.44 -3.40
CA ILE A 168 -14.89 -30.17 -4.65
C ILE A 168 -14.08 -29.66 -5.86
N ILE A 169 -13.31 -28.58 -5.69
CA ILE A 169 -12.49 -27.98 -6.76
C ILE A 169 -11.10 -28.62 -6.77
N HIS A 170 -10.56 -28.84 -7.98
CA HIS A 170 -9.22 -29.40 -8.14
C HIS A 170 -8.14 -28.50 -7.47
N PRO A 171 -7.17 -29.07 -6.72
CA PRO A 171 -6.19 -28.28 -5.95
C PRO A 171 -5.37 -27.27 -6.78
N VAL A 172 -5.06 -27.60 -8.04
CA VAL A 172 -4.34 -26.68 -8.95
C VAL A 172 -5.19 -25.46 -9.29
N VAL A 173 -6.51 -25.63 -9.44
CA VAL A 173 -7.43 -24.52 -9.68
C VAL A 173 -7.56 -23.65 -8.43
N LEU A 174 -7.66 -24.26 -7.25
CA LEU A 174 -7.73 -23.51 -5.97
C LEU A 174 -6.53 -22.59 -5.75
N LYS A 175 -5.32 -23.03 -6.10
CA LYS A 175 -4.09 -22.21 -6.00
C LYS A 175 -4.15 -20.94 -6.85
N ASN A 176 -4.91 -20.97 -7.94
CA ASN A 176 -5.05 -19.88 -8.90
C ASN A 176 -6.42 -19.17 -8.79
N LEU A 177 -7.28 -19.59 -7.85
CA LEU A 177 -8.61 -19.02 -7.67
C LEU A 177 -8.51 -17.70 -6.89
N PRO A 178 -9.15 -16.61 -7.36
CA PRO A 178 -9.15 -15.35 -6.63
C PRO A 178 -9.95 -15.48 -5.33
N SER A 179 -9.51 -14.76 -4.30
CA SER A 179 -10.27 -14.67 -3.06
C SER A 179 -11.63 -13.99 -3.29
N GLN A 180 -12.62 -14.33 -2.47
CA GLN A 180 -13.92 -13.66 -2.45
C GLN A 180 -13.78 -12.13 -2.37
N ARG A 181 -12.87 -11.63 -1.52
CA ARG A 181 -12.62 -10.20 -1.35
C ARG A 181 -12.07 -9.57 -2.63
N THR A 182 -11.17 -10.25 -3.33
CA THR A 182 -10.61 -9.79 -4.61
C THR A 182 -11.72 -9.63 -5.65
N VAL A 183 -12.61 -10.62 -5.76
CA VAL A 183 -13.73 -10.58 -6.71
C VAL A 183 -14.75 -9.51 -6.34
N SER A 184 -15.10 -9.38 -5.06
CA SER A 184 -15.98 -8.32 -4.56
C SER A 184 -15.44 -6.92 -4.89
N ASN A 185 -14.15 -6.67 -4.67
CA ASN A 185 -13.49 -5.42 -5.04
C ASN A 185 -13.50 -5.20 -6.56
N GLY A 186 -13.32 -6.26 -7.35
CA GLY A 186 -13.43 -6.21 -8.81
C GLY A 186 -14.82 -5.78 -9.28
N ILE A 187 -15.87 -6.39 -8.70
CA ILE A 187 -17.28 -6.03 -8.97
C ILE A 187 -17.53 -4.55 -8.62
N ALA A 188 -17.06 -4.10 -7.45
CA ALA A 188 -17.21 -2.70 -7.05
C ALA A 188 -16.56 -1.74 -8.05
N LYS A 189 -15.34 -2.05 -8.52
CA LYS A 189 -14.66 -1.25 -9.55
C LYS A 189 -15.41 -1.23 -10.88
N LEU A 190 -15.92 -2.38 -11.33
CA LEU A 190 -16.72 -2.47 -12.55
C LEU A 190 -17.98 -1.61 -12.43
N TYR A 191 -18.67 -1.69 -11.30
CA TYR A 191 -19.86 -0.89 -11.02
C TYR A 191 -19.53 0.61 -11.05
N THR A 192 -18.47 1.05 -10.36
CA THR A 192 -18.03 2.45 -10.38
C THR A 192 -17.69 2.92 -11.78
N ALA A 193 -16.95 2.14 -12.56
CA ALA A 193 -16.57 2.51 -13.93
C ALA A 193 -17.80 2.65 -14.85
N VAL A 194 -18.75 1.72 -14.77
CA VAL A 194 -20.01 1.78 -15.52
C VAL A 194 -20.82 3.00 -15.09
N GLN A 195 -20.92 3.25 -13.78
CA GLN A 195 -21.63 4.40 -13.24
C GLN A 195 -21.02 5.73 -13.72
N GLU A 196 -19.69 5.87 -13.67
CA GLU A 196 -18.99 7.05 -14.17
C GLU A 196 -19.22 7.27 -15.67
N SER A 197 -19.16 6.20 -16.46
CA SER A 197 -19.45 6.23 -17.90
C SER A 197 -20.89 6.68 -18.19
N LEU A 198 -21.86 6.13 -17.46
CA LEU A 198 -23.27 6.51 -17.60
C LEU A 198 -23.50 7.97 -17.19
N ILE A 199 -22.94 8.41 -16.06
CA ILE A 199 -23.01 9.82 -15.62
C ILE A 199 -22.42 10.74 -16.69
N ALA A 200 -21.27 10.39 -17.26
CA ALA A 200 -20.64 11.19 -18.31
C ALA A 200 -21.52 11.25 -19.57
N SER A 201 -22.16 10.14 -19.94
CA SER A 201 -23.11 10.10 -21.06
C SER A 201 -24.35 10.94 -20.79
N LEU A 202 -24.93 10.85 -19.60
CA LEU A 202 -26.13 11.60 -19.20
C LEU A 202 -25.87 13.10 -19.13
N LYS A 203 -24.70 13.53 -18.67
CA LYS A 203 -24.31 14.95 -18.66
C LYS A 203 -24.23 15.57 -20.05
N LYS A 204 -23.94 14.78 -21.09
CA LYS A 204 -23.89 15.23 -22.49
C LYS A 204 -25.26 15.24 -23.16
N HIS A 205 -26.25 14.59 -22.58
CA HIS A 205 -27.58 14.49 -23.18
C HIS A 205 -28.30 15.84 -23.12
N GLN A 206 -28.81 16.31 -24.26
CA GLN A 206 -29.69 17.46 -24.34
C GLN A 206 -31.13 16.97 -24.52
N GLY A 207 -31.99 17.22 -23.52
CA GLY A 207 -33.38 16.79 -23.52
C GLY A 207 -33.75 15.98 -22.29
N ALA A 208 -35.03 15.68 -22.13
CA ALA A 208 -35.54 14.83 -21.06
C ALA A 208 -35.38 13.35 -21.41
N MET A 209 -35.02 12.53 -20.41
CA MET A 209 -35.03 11.08 -20.50
C MET A 209 -36.14 10.56 -19.60
N TYR A 210 -37.00 9.69 -20.14
CA TYR A 210 -38.00 8.98 -19.34
C TYR A 210 -37.40 7.65 -18.90
N LEU A 211 -37.38 7.42 -17.59
CA LEU A 211 -37.02 6.12 -17.02
C LEU A 211 -38.31 5.28 -16.98
N ALA A 212 -38.27 4.10 -17.60
CA ALA A 212 -39.36 3.13 -17.59
C ALA A 212 -39.31 2.24 -16.34
#